data_AF-A0A3N5UFR2-F1
#
_entry.id   AF-A0A3N5UFR2-F1
#
_cell.length_a   1.000
_cell.length_b   1.000
_cell.length_c   1.000
_cell.angle_alpha   90.00
_cell.angle_beta   90.00
_cell.angle_gamma   90.00
#
_symmetry.space_group_name_H-M   'P 1'
#
loop_
_entity.id
_entity.type
_entity.pdbx_description
1 polymer ?
#
loop_
_entity_poly.entity_id
_entity_poly.type
_entity_poly.pdbx_seq_one_letter_code
_entity_poly.pdbx_strand_id
1 'polypeptide(L)'
;MNKYLLYPGCSMESSAKAYMESLNSILEPLDLSFEEIDDWNCCGATEYLGINLIPAYSLIARNLALASKQMSGTRTVVAPCSACYLNLAKADYYMQERPSLGVKVNEALEAGGLQYKAGTLDVRHLIDILVYDVGLETIRSKVTHPLRGLKVAPYMGCMLPRPDYQNRWSDHEHPTELDDLLRALGADVIDYPLTTSCCGGHMTQIGPETAFELIRRLVADADERGAHVMATVCPMCQMNIDAYQGEMNHYFGTHYEMPILFFTQLMGLAFGKKPDDLGIGIELVSSRNAMANIGVEVPITQEPGAKRKKDEGLPMPRRWTKHGAGKESSK
;
A
#
# COMPACT_ATOMS: atom_id res chain seq x y z
N MET A 1 15.88 -13.83 -16.20
CA MET A 1 15.39 -12.49 -15.89
C MET A 1 13.94 -12.36 -16.33
N ASN A 2 13.02 -12.31 -15.37
CA ASN A 2 11.60 -12.11 -15.67
C ASN A 2 11.35 -10.60 -15.82
N LYS A 3 10.82 -10.19 -16.99
CA LYS A 3 10.55 -8.79 -17.32
C LYS A 3 9.06 -8.49 -17.21
N TYR A 4 8.70 -7.41 -16.51
CA TYR A 4 7.32 -6.94 -16.36
C TYR A 4 7.21 -5.43 -16.58
N LEU A 5 6.01 -4.98 -16.94
CA LEU A 5 5.70 -3.55 -16.93
C LEU A 5 5.31 -3.13 -15.50
N LEU A 6 5.81 -1.99 -15.02
CA LEU A 6 5.52 -1.47 -13.69
C LEU A 6 4.57 -0.28 -13.77
N TYR A 7 3.47 -0.38 -13.03
CA TYR A 7 2.62 0.75 -12.69
C TYR A 7 2.86 1.11 -11.21
N PRO A 8 3.70 2.12 -10.91
CA PRO A 8 4.08 2.42 -9.53
C PRO A 8 2.97 3.16 -8.77
N GLY A 9 2.13 3.91 -9.47
CA GLY A 9 1.10 4.74 -8.88
C GLY A 9 1.65 5.96 -8.14
N CYS A 10 0.75 6.85 -7.72
CA CYS A 10 1.12 8.18 -7.23
C CYS A 10 1.84 8.21 -5.88
N SER A 11 1.52 7.31 -4.95
CA SER A 11 2.10 7.34 -3.61
C SER A 11 3.58 6.96 -3.60
N MET A 12 3.99 6.03 -4.47
CA MET A 12 5.38 5.54 -4.53
C MET A 12 6.36 6.61 -5.06
N GLU A 13 5.86 7.63 -5.77
CA GLU A 13 6.61 8.83 -6.18
C GLU A 13 6.82 9.84 -5.04
N SER A 14 6.12 9.70 -3.92
CA SER A 14 6.08 10.73 -2.88
C SER A 14 5.93 10.14 -1.46
N SER A 15 4.71 10.07 -0.94
CA SER A 15 4.45 9.73 0.47
C SER A 15 4.87 8.32 0.86
N ALA A 16 5.00 7.40 -0.10
CA ALA A 16 5.43 6.01 0.09
C ALA A 16 6.72 5.72 -0.68
N LYS A 17 7.63 6.70 -0.78
CA LYS A 17 8.94 6.55 -1.46
C LYS A 17 9.74 5.36 -0.96
N ALA A 18 9.69 5.07 0.35
CA ALA A 18 10.33 3.89 0.95
C ALA A 18 9.91 2.59 0.26
N TYR A 19 8.66 2.50 -0.23
CA TYR A 19 8.19 1.31 -0.93
C TYR A 19 8.87 1.12 -2.30
N MET A 20 9.13 2.21 -3.02
CA MET A 20 9.84 2.18 -4.30
C MET A 20 11.33 1.87 -4.09
N GLU A 21 11.96 2.50 -3.10
CA GLU A 21 13.37 2.27 -2.75
C GLU A 21 13.61 0.81 -2.36
N SER A 22 12.75 0.25 -1.50
CA SER A 22 12.85 -1.14 -1.10
C SER A 22 12.46 -2.11 -2.21
N LEU A 23 11.51 -1.76 -3.10
CA LEU A 23 11.20 -2.56 -4.28
C LEU A 23 12.41 -2.67 -5.21
N ASN A 24 13.04 -1.55 -5.55
CA ASN A 24 14.23 -1.52 -6.40
C ASN A 24 15.38 -2.34 -5.79
N SER A 25 15.51 -2.29 -4.46
CA SER A 25 16.55 -3.02 -3.72
C SER A 25 16.43 -4.54 -3.80
N ILE A 26 15.24 -5.09 -4.10
CA ILE A 26 15.01 -6.54 -4.18
C ILE A 26 15.01 -7.09 -5.61
N LEU A 27 15.09 -6.26 -6.65
CA LEU A 27 15.00 -6.71 -8.04
C LEU A 27 16.20 -7.58 -8.47
N GLU A 28 17.41 -7.07 -8.27
CA GLU A 28 18.65 -7.79 -8.62
C GLU A 28 18.78 -9.14 -7.88
N PRO A 29 18.59 -9.22 -6.53
CA PRO A 29 18.63 -10.50 -5.82
C PRO A 29 17.69 -11.58 -6.39
N LEU A 30 16.54 -11.15 -6.94
CA LEU A 30 15.49 -12.02 -7.45
C LEU A 30 15.49 -12.19 -8.98
N ASP A 31 16.48 -11.64 -9.69
CA ASP A 31 16.54 -11.65 -11.17
C ASP A 31 15.25 -11.12 -11.83
N LEU A 32 14.69 -10.06 -11.24
CA LEU A 32 13.52 -9.34 -11.73
C LEU A 32 13.93 -8.06 -12.48
N SER A 33 13.17 -7.72 -13.52
CA SER A 33 13.31 -6.45 -14.23
C SER A 33 11.94 -5.82 -14.43
N PHE A 34 11.84 -4.54 -14.08
CA PHE A 34 10.64 -3.74 -14.24
C PHE A 34 10.92 -2.56 -15.18
N GLU A 35 10.03 -2.40 -16.15
CA GLU A 35 9.99 -1.25 -17.05
C GLU A 35 8.75 -0.43 -16.71
N GLU A 36 8.95 0.79 -16.24
CA GLU A 36 7.84 1.68 -15.87
C GLU A 36 7.01 2.05 -17.11
N ILE A 37 5.69 2.12 -16.93
CA ILE A 37 4.78 2.59 -17.99
C ILE A 37 5.04 4.08 -18.23
N ASP A 38 5.29 4.49 -19.46
CA ASP A 38 5.57 5.89 -19.75
C ASP A 38 4.29 6.73 -19.64
N ASP A 39 4.40 7.92 -19.04
CA ASP A 39 3.32 8.91 -18.97
C ASP A 39 2.04 8.39 -18.30
N TRP A 40 2.17 7.49 -17.31
CA TRP A 40 1.02 7.01 -16.52
C TRP A 40 0.36 8.12 -15.69
N ASN A 41 -0.93 7.97 -15.38
CA ASN A 41 -1.67 8.85 -14.47
C ASN A 41 -2.21 8.10 -13.26
N CYS A 42 -2.59 8.81 -12.20
CA CYS A 42 -3.19 8.21 -10.99
C CYS A 42 -4.40 7.32 -11.32
N CYS A 43 -4.55 6.21 -10.60
CA CYS A 43 -5.65 5.24 -10.77
C CYS A 43 -6.98 5.73 -10.16
N GLY A 44 -6.97 6.89 -9.48
CA GLY A 44 -8.15 7.49 -8.86
C GLY A 44 -8.66 6.78 -7.60
N ALA A 45 -7.84 5.89 -7.00
CA ALA A 45 -8.12 5.11 -5.79
C ALA A 45 -9.62 4.72 -5.66
N THR A 46 -10.37 5.25 -4.70
CA THR A 46 -11.79 4.87 -4.51
C THR A 46 -12.79 5.96 -4.86
N GLU A 47 -12.33 7.18 -5.10
CA GLU A 47 -13.18 8.37 -4.94
C GLU A 47 -14.05 8.57 -6.17
N TYR A 48 -13.45 8.44 -7.35
CA TYR A 48 -14.12 8.86 -8.58
C TYR A 48 -15.10 7.82 -9.12
N LEU A 49 -14.89 6.54 -8.78
CA LEU A 49 -15.81 5.44 -9.10
C LEU A 49 -17.19 5.61 -8.45
N GLY A 50 -17.27 6.31 -7.30
CA GLY A 50 -18.54 6.64 -6.65
C GLY A 50 -19.32 7.78 -7.32
N ILE A 51 -18.69 8.50 -8.26
CA ILE A 51 -19.28 9.68 -8.92
C ILE A 51 -19.73 9.33 -10.34
N ASN A 52 -18.81 8.89 -11.20
CA ASN A 52 -19.13 8.51 -12.58
C ASN A 52 -18.16 7.46 -13.12
N LEU A 53 -18.71 6.34 -13.57
CA LEU A 53 -17.93 5.20 -14.05
C LEU A 53 -17.17 5.49 -15.35
N ILE A 54 -17.73 6.26 -16.28
CA ILE A 54 -17.09 6.48 -17.59
C ILE A 54 -15.77 7.23 -17.44
N PRO A 55 -15.71 8.44 -16.85
CA PRO A 55 -14.46 9.17 -16.73
C PRO A 55 -13.50 8.48 -15.74
N ALA A 56 -14.00 7.76 -14.72
CA ALA A 56 -13.15 6.93 -13.85
C ALA A 56 -12.45 5.82 -14.61
N TYR A 57 -13.19 4.99 -15.34
CA TYR A 57 -12.61 3.92 -16.14
C TYR A 57 -11.82 4.45 -17.32
N SER A 58 -12.10 5.64 -17.84
CA SER A 58 -11.28 6.25 -18.90
C SER A 58 -9.88 6.61 -18.41
N LEU A 59 -9.76 7.21 -17.23
CA LEU A 59 -8.46 7.53 -16.63
C LEU A 59 -7.68 6.27 -16.25
N ILE A 60 -8.36 5.23 -15.77
CA ILE A 60 -7.70 3.95 -15.45
C ILE A 60 -7.29 3.22 -16.73
N ALA A 61 -8.17 3.14 -17.73
CA ALA A 61 -7.90 2.47 -18.99
C ALA A 61 -6.86 3.19 -19.84
N ARG A 62 -6.61 4.49 -19.60
CA ARG A 62 -5.48 5.21 -20.21
C ARG A 62 -4.15 4.52 -19.86
N ASN A 63 -3.94 4.14 -18.59
CA ASN A 63 -2.75 3.41 -18.17
C ASN A 63 -2.66 2.03 -18.83
N LEU A 64 -3.80 1.33 -18.97
CA LEU A 64 -3.86 0.05 -19.66
C LEU A 64 -3.57 0.20 -21.18
N ALA A 65 -4.02 1.27 -21.81
CA ALA A 65 -3.72 1.58 -23.21
C ALA A 65 -2.22 1.86 -23.42
N LEU A 66 -1.61 2.65 -22.53
CA LEU A 66 -0.17 2.95 -22.55
C LEU A 66 0.66 1.68 -22.35
N ALA A 67 0.35 0.90 -21.31
CA ALA A 67 0.99 -0.38 -21.07
C ALA A 67 0.84 -1.33 -22.27
N SER A 68 -0.34 -1.39 -22.89
CA SER A 68 -0.57 -2.21 -24.09
C SER A 68 0.28 -1.78 -25.29
N LYS A 69 0.62 -0.49 -25.42
CA LYS A 69 1.52 0.02 -26.47
C LYS A 69 3.00 -0.25 -26.16
N GLN A 70 3.39 -0.24 -24.88
CA GLN A 70 4.76 -0.52 -24.42
C GLN A 70 5.07 -2.02 -24.27
N MET A 71 4.09 -2.92 -24.48
CA MET A 71 4.31 -4.36 -24.40
C MET A 71 5.52 -4.80 -25.22
N SER A 72 6.55 -5.30 -24.54
CA SER A 72 7.78 -5.77 -25.16
C SER A 72 8.29 -7.01 -24.41
N GLY A 73 8.01 -8.19 -24.97
CA GLY A 73 8.36 -9.48 -24.36
C GLY A 73 7.50 -9.89 -23.16
N THR A 74 6.55 -9.05 -22.73
CA THR A 74 5.62 -9.32 -21.63
C THR A 74 4.30 -8.59 -21.86
N ARG A 75 3.21 -9.18 -21.36
CA ARG A 75 1.88 -8.55 -21.28
C ARG A 75 1.47 -8.23 -19.85
N THR A 76 2.35 -8.52 -18.89
CA THR A 76 2.04 -8.47 -17.47
C THR A 76 2.37 -7.09 -16.92
N VAL A 77 1.37 -6.46 -16.32
CA VAL A 77 1.49 -5.19 -15.61
C VAL A 77 1.47 -5.47 -14.12
N VAL A 78 2.52 -5.06 -13.43
CA VAL A 78 2.68 -5.19 -11.98
C VAL A 78 2.30 -3.87 -11.33
N ALA A 79 1.37 -3.93 -10.39
CA ALA A 79 0.99 -2.81 -9.54
C ALA A 79 1.24 -3.19 -8.07
N PRO A 80 2.26 -2.61 -7.40
CA PRO A 80 2.55 -2.91 -5.99
C PRO A 80 1.49 -2.36 -5.03
N CYS A 81 0.75 -1.32 -5.40
CA CYS A 81 -0.33 -0.79 -4.55
C CYS A 81 -1.64 -1.54 -4.79
N SER A 82 -2.30 -2.01 -3.72
CA SER A 82 -3.55 -2.78 -3.83
C SER A 82 -4.69 -2.03 -4.52
N ALA A 83 -4.85 -0.73 -4.28
CA ALA A 83 -5.87 0.08 -4.96
C ALA A 83 -5.56 0.25 -6.46
N CYS A 84 -4.28 0.42 -6.80
CA CYS A 84 -3.80 0.49 -8.17
C CYS A 84 -4.07 -0.82 -8.93
N TYR A 85 -3.66 -1.94 -8.33
CA TYR A 85 -3.93 -3.29 -8.82
C TYR A 85 -5.41 -3.51 -9.07
N LEU A 86 -6.25 -3.30 -8.05
CA LEU A 86 -7.67 -3.58 -8.14
C LEU A 86 -8.33 -2.71 -9.20
N ASN A 87 -8.01 -1.41 -9.28
CA ASN A 87 -8.62 -0.52 -10.27
C ASN A 87 -8.27 -0.91 -11.70
N LEU A 88 -7.00 -1.23 -11.97
CA LEU A 88 -6.56 -1.70 -13.29
C LEU A 88 -7.27 -3.02 -13.65
N ALA A 89 -7.29 -4.00 -12.75
CA ALA A 89 -7.95 -5.28 -12.98
C ALA A 89 -9.47 -5.12 -13.18
N LYS A 90 -10.11 -4.24 -12.40
CA LYS A 90 -11.54 -3.92 -12.47
C LYS A 90 -11.92 -3.20 -13.77
N ALA A 91 -11.08 -2.26 -14.22
CA ALA A 91 -11.29 -1.56 -15.49
C ALA A 91 -11.21 -2.54 -16.66
N ASP A 92 -10.17 -3.39 -16.69
CA ASP A 92 -10.03 -4.43 -17.71
C ASP A 92 -11.24 -5.38 -17.68
N TYR A 93 -11.57 -5.94 -16.52
CA TYR A 93 -12.69 -6.86 -16.36
C TYR A 93 -14.01 -6.26 -16.81
N TYR A 94 -14.38 -5.06 -16.36
CA TYR A 94 -15.68 -4.48 -16.72
C TYR A 94 -15.77 -3.98 -18.15
N MET A 95 -14.67 -3.60 -18.78
CA MET A 95 -14.68 -3.34 -20.22
C MET A 95 -14.94 -4.62 -21.03
N GLN A 96 -14.53 -5.80 -20.54
CA GLN A 96 -14.88 -7.11 -21.13
C GLN A 96 -16.32 -7.50 -20.81
N GLU A 97 -16.72 -7.45 -19.54
CA GLU A 97 -18.06 -7.85 -19.07
C GLU A 97 -19.16 -6.97 -19.69
N ARG A 98 -18.88 -5.68 -19.90
CA ARG A 98 -19.85 -4.67 -20.34
C ARG A 98 -19.35 -3.96 -21.61
N PRO A 99 -19.59 -4.51 -22.81
CA PRO A 99 -19.10 -3.93 -24.06
C PRO A 99 -19.50 -2.46 -24.27
N SER A 100 -20.70 -2.04 -23.82
CA SER A 100 -21.16 -0.65 -23.91
C SER A 100 -20.33 0.32 -23.06
N LEU A 101 -19.78 -0.13 -21.93
CA LEU A 101 -18.80 0.63 -21.15
C LEU A 101 -17.49 0.73 -21.94
N GLY A 102 -17.02 -0.38 -22.50
CA GLY A 102 -15.79 -0.42 -23.30
C GLY A 102 -15.80 0.51 -24.50
N VAL A 103 -16.95 0.66 -25.19
CA VAL A 103 -17.13 1.63 -26.28
C VAL A 103 -16.97 3.06 -25.79
N LYS A 104 -17.68 3.45 -24.71
CA LYS A 104 -17.63 4.82 -24.17
C LYS A 104 -16.27 5.18 -23.59
N VAL A 105 -15.60 4.21 -22.96
CA VAL A 105 -14.22 4.39 -22.48
C VAL A 105 -13.27 4.63 -23.65
N ASN A 106 -13.39 3.84 -24.73
CA ASN A 106 -12.54 4.02 -25.91
C ASN A 106 -12.83 5.34 -26.66
N GLU A 107 -14.08 5.80 -26.69
CA GLU A 107 -14.43 7.14 -27.21
C GLU A 107 -13.68 8.25 -26.45
N ALA A 108 -13.59 8.14 -25.12
CA ALA A 108 -12.80 9.08 -24.31
C ALA A 108 -11.28 8.94 -24.54
N LEU A 109 -10.78 7.71 -24.71
CA LEU A 109 -9.35 7.45 -25.01
C LEU A 109 -8.93 7.98 -26.39
N GLU A 110 -9.84 7.97 -27.37
CA GLU A 110 -9.58 8.46 -28.72
C GLU A 110 -9.19 9.94 -28.73
N ALA A 111 -9.74 10.75 -27.82
CA ALA A 111 -9.36 12.15 -27.65
C ALA A 111 -7.87 12.33 -27.29
N GLY A 112 -7.23 11.30 -26.72
CA GLY A 112 -5.79 11.24 -26.44
C GLY A 112 -4.99 10.37 -27.42
N GLY A 113 -5.57 9.93 -28.54
CA GLY A 113 -4.91 9.04 -29.50
C GLY A 113 -4.63 7.63 -28.93
N LEU A 114 -5.45 7.18 -27.99
CA LEU A 114 -5.33 5.91 -27.31
C LEU A 114 -6.53 5.01 -27.60
N GLN A 115 -6.30 3.71 -27.51
CA GLN A 115 -7.34 2.69 -27.56
C GLN A 115 -6.90 1.53 -26.69
N TYR A 116 -7.83 0.90 -26.00
CA TYR A 116 -7.59 -0.29 -25.20
C TYR A 116 -8.56 -1.41 -25.55
N LYS A 117 -8.01 -2.58 -25.87
CA LYS A 117 -8.75 -3.83 -25.99
C LYS A 117 -8.65 -4.57 -24.67
N ALA A 118 -9.75 -4.67 -23.94
CA ALA A 118 -9.77 -5.37 -22.68
C ALA A 118 -9.44 -6.87 -22.85
N GLY A 119 -8.72 -7.43 -21.87
CA GLY A 119 -8.15 -8.78 -21.87
C GLY A 119 -6.77 -8.88 -22.53
N THR A 120 -6.23 -7.77 -23.05
CA THR A 120 -4.90 -7.77 -23.68
C THR A 120 -3.78 -7.93 -22.65
N LEU A 121 -3.93 -7.28 -21.49
CA LEU A 121 -2.91 -7.28 -20.43
C LEU A 121 -3.24 -8.31 -19.36
N ASP A 122 -2.21 -8.71 -18.61
CA ASP A 122 -2.38 -9.44 -17.36
C ASP A 122 -1.99 -8.54 -16.19
N VAL A 123 -2.99 -8.04 -15.45
CA VAL A 123 -2.74 -7.16 -14.30
C VAL A 123 -2.50 -8.01 -13.07
N ARG A 124 -1.33 -7.84 -12.43
CA ARG A 124 -0.90 -8.60 -11.26
C ARG A 124 -0.42 -7.68 -10.15
N HIS A 125 -0.61 -8.12 -8.93
CA HIS A 125 -0.03 -7.45 -7.77
C HIS A 125 1.40 -7.94 -7.53
N LEU A 126 2.25 -7.15 -6.88
CA LEU A 126 3.64 -7.52 -6.62
C LEU A 126 3.77 -8.82 -5.79
N ILE A 127 2.94 -9.01 -4.75
CA ILE A 127 2.95 -10.26 -3.95
C ILE A 127 2.68 -11.49 -4.83
N ASP A 128 1.76 -11.40 -5.79
CA ASP A 128 1.41 -12.50 -6.69
C ASP A 128 2.62 -12.91 -7.55
N ILE A 129 3.38 -11.93 -8.08
CA ILE A 129 4.65 -12.20 -8.78
C ILE A 129 5.67 -12.88 -7.85
N LEU A 130 5.85 -12.37 -6.64
CA LEU A 130 6.87 -12.87 -5.73
C LEU A 130 6.57 -14.29 -5.23
N VAL A 131 5.31 -14.57 -4.92
CA VAL A 131 4.92 -15.88 -4.38
C VAL A 131 4.82 -16.93 -5.48
N TYR A 132 4.24 -16.60 -6.64
CA TYR A 132 3.91 -17.60 -7.66
C TYR A 132 4.86 -17.64 -8.86
N ASP A 133 5.49 -16.53 -9.26
CA ASP A 133 6.46 -16.54 -10.37
C ASP A 133 7.90 -16.73 -9.87
N VAL A 134 8.29 -16.01 -8.82
CA VAL A 134 9.63 -16.14 -8.22
C VAL A 134 9.69 -17.39 -7.34
N GLY A 135 8.67 -17.59 -6.51
CA GLY A 135 8.56 -18.75 -5.62
C GLY A 135 9.23 -18.55 -4.27
N LEU A 136 8.57 -19.03 -3.22
CA LEU A 136 9.05 -18.92 -1.83
C LEU A 136 10.41 -19.58 -1.60
N GLU A 137 10.71 -20.69 -2.28
CA GLU A 137 12.01 -21.37 -2.15
C GLU A 137 13.15 -20.57 -2.80
N THR A 138 12.88 -19.91 -3.93
CA THR A 138 13.84 -18.96 -4.52
C THR A 138 14.10 -17.82 -3.54
N ILE A 139 13.06 -17.21 -2.97
CA ILE A 139 13.18 -16.13 -1.97
C ILE A 139 14.01 -16.61 -0.78
N ARG A 140 13.69 -17.79 -0.21
CA ARG A 140 14.42 -18.40 0.90
C ARG A 140 15.90 -18.58 0.60
N SER A 141 16.24 -19.01 -0.63
CA SER A 141 17.64 -19.20 -1.06
C SER A 141 18.44 -17.89 -1.14
N LYS A 142 17.77 -16.72 -1.23
CA LYS A 142 18.40 -15.41 -1.27
C LYS A 142 18.53 -14.75 0.11
N VAL A 143 17.92 -15.32 1.14
CA VAL A 143 18.01 -14.79 2.51
C VAL A 143 19.42 -14.97 3.04
N THR A 144 20.09 -13.85 3.34
CA THR A 144 21.41 -13.82 3.96
C THR A 144 21.34 -13.40 5.44
N HIS A 145 20.31 -12.65 5.82
CA HIS A 145 20.07 -12.16 7.18
C HIS A 145 18.65 -12.51 7.63
N PRO A 146 18.39 -13.77 8.04
CA PRO A 146 17.05 -14.18 8.46
C PRO A 146 16.48 -13.28 9.55
N LEU A 147 15.20 -12.91 9.45
CA LEU A 147 14.53 -11.98 10.37
C LEU A 147 14.12 -12.63 11.71
N ARG A 148 14.93 -13.56 12.22
CA ARG A 148 14.63 -14.37 13.41
C ARG A 148 14.46 -13.48 14.65
N GLY A 149 13.36 -13.64 15.37
CA GLY A 149 13.02 -12.81 16.53
C GLY A 149 12.20 -11.57 16.19
N LEU A 150 11.98 -11.26 14.89
CA LEU A 150 11.03 -10.23 14.49
C LEU A 150 9.62 -10.82 14.42
N LYS A 151 8.76 -10.42 15.36
CA LYS A 151 7.33 -10.76 15.32
C LYS A 151 6.60 -9.83 14.38
N VAL A 152 6.04 -10.35 13.29
CA VAL A 152 5.43 -9.54 12.23
C VAL A 152 3.94 -9.82 12.13
N ALA A 153 3.12 -8.77 12.15
CA ALA A 153 1.70 -8.85 11.78
C ALA A 153 1.54 -8.67 10.26
N PRO A 154 1.10 -9.70 9.50
CA PRO A 154 0.87 -9.59 8.07
C PRO A 154 -0.44 -8.84 7.79
N TYR A 155 -0.37 -7.72 7.07
CA TYR A 155 -1.54 -6.93 6.70
C TYR A 155 -1.68 -6.77 5.18
N MET A 156 -2.43 -7.71 4.59
CA MET A 156 -2.75 -7.76 3.15
C MET A 156 -3.68 -6.62 2.70
N GLY A 157 -4.52 -6.11 3.61
CA GLY A 157 -5.53 -5.11 3.31
C GLY A 157 -6.71 -5.67 2.50
N CYS A 158 -7.79 -4.88 2.44
CA CYS A 158 -9.07 -5.36 1.93
C CYS A 158 -9.13 -5.50 0.41
N MET A 159 -8.46 -4.60 -0.34
CA MET A 159 -8.61 -4.48 -1.79
C MET A 159 -7.76 -5.46 -2.59
N LEU A 160 -6.80 -6.12 -1.95
CA LEU A 160 -5.94 -7.05 -2.65
C LEU A 160 -6.67 -8.35 -3.01
N PRO A 161 -7.29 -9.06 -2.04
CA PRO A 161 -8.03 -10.28 -2.34
C PRO A 161 -9.51 -10.05 -2.69
N ARG A 162 -10.03 -8.81 -2.62
CA ARG A 162 -11.47 -8.55 -2.82
C ARG A 162 -11.75 -7.33 -3.70
N PRO A 163 -12.50 -7.51 -4.80
CA PRO A 163 -12.81 -8.78 -5.48
C PRO A 163 -11.57 -9.37 -6.18
N ASP A 164 -11.50 -10.70 -6.24
CA ASP A 164 -10.47 -11.42 -6.98
C ASP A 164 -10.99 -11.90 -8.35
N TYR A 165 -10.89 -11.02 -9.36
CA TYR A 165 -11.40 -11.32 -10.70
C TYR A 165 -10.66 -12.46 -11.41
N GLN A 166 -9.46 -12.82 -10.95
CA GLN A 166 -8.60 -13.82 -11.59
C GLN A 166 -8.34 -15.06 -10.71
N ASN A 167 -8.98 -15.18 -9.55
CA ASN A 167 -8.78 -16.27 -8.57
C ASN A 167 -7.29 -16.50 -8.25
N ARG A 168 -6.58 -15.41 -7.94
CA ARG A 168 -5.14 -15.37 -7.66
C ARG A 168 -4.80 -15.68 -6.21
N TRP A 169 -5.74 -15.53 -5.29
CA TRP A 169 -5.48 -15.64 -3.85
C TRP A 169 -6.03 -16.94 -3.27
N SER A 170 -5.34 -17.47 -2.26
CA SER A 170 -5.73 -18.70 -1.57
C SER A 170 -7.08 -18.58 -0.86
N ASP A 171 -7.40 -17.41 -0.32
CA ASP A 171 -8.69 -17.09 0.29
C ASP A 171 -8.98 -15.57 0.20
N HIS A 172 -10.26 -15.21 0.11
CA HIS A 172 -10.67 -13.80 -0.03
C HIS A 172 -10.67 -13.01 1.29
N GLU A 173 -10.85 -13.68 2.43
CA GLU A 173 -10.88 -13.08 3.77
C GLU A 173 -9.61 -13.40 4.56
N HIS A 174 -9.04 -14.60 4.39
CA HIS A 174 -7.86 -15.08 5.12
C HIS A 174 -6.72 -15.58 4.21
N PRO A 175 -6.22 -14.74 3.27
CA PRO A 175 -5.08 -15.08 2.42
C PRO A 175 -3.81 -15.32 3.23
N THR A 176 -2.97 -16.27 2.81
CA THR A 176 -1.71 -16.62 3.50
C THR A 176 -0.44 -16.19 2.75
N GLU A 177 -0.56 -15.58 1.58
CA GLU A 177 0.59 -15.33 0.69
C GLU A 177 1.64 -14.41 1.33
N LEU A 178 1.20 -13.37 2.06
CA LEU A 178 2.10 -12.49 2.79
C LEU A 178 2.72 -13.19 4.00
N ASP A 179 1.94 -13.99 4.72
CA ASP A 179 2.44 -14.81 5.83
C ASP A 179 3.55 -15.74 5.37
N ASP A 180 3.31 -16.48 4.28
CA ASP A 180 4.23 -17.47 3.77
C ASP A 180 5.51 -16.82 3.22
N LEU A 181 5.37 -15.65 2.58
CA LEU A 181 6.51 -14.82 2.19
C LEU A 181 7.33 -14.37 3.40
N LEU A 182 6.69 -13.83 4.44
CA LEU A 182 7.40 -13.37 5.64
C LEU A 182 8.07 -14.52 6.41
N ARG A 183 7.42 -15.70 6.48
CA ARG A 183 8.04 -16.93 7.01
C ARG A 183 9.23 -17.38 6.17
N ALA A 184 9.18 -17.21 4.84
CA ALA A 184 10.31 -17.51 3.97
C ALA A 184 11.54 -16.61 4.25
N LEU A 185 11.30 -15.37 4.70
CA LEU A 185 12.35 -14.44 5.18
C LEU A 185 12.90 -14.79 6.58
N GLY A 186 12.28 -15.74 7.27
CA GLY A 186 12.66 -16.16 8.62
C GLY A 186 12.08 -15.30 9.75
N ALA A 187 11.04 -14.51 9.47
CA ALA A 187 10.30 -13.77 10.50
C ALA A 187 9.36 -14.68 11.30
N ASP A 188 9.07 -14.26 12.54
CA ASP A 188 8.07 -14.90 13.39
C ASP A 188 6.69 -14.29 13.07
N VAL A 189 5.98 -14.85 12.08
CA VAL A 189 4.68 -14.32 11.65
C VAL A 189 3.62 -14.63 12.71
N ILE A 190 3.01 -13.59 13.26
CA ILE A 190 1.91 -13.75 14.23
C ILE A 190 0.61 -14.11 13.49
N ASP A 191 -0.22 -14.93 14.13
CA ASP A 191 -1.57 -15.19 13.65
C ASP A 191 -2.42 -13.91 13.79
N TYR A 192 -2.72 -13.27 12.67
CA TYR A 192 -3.37 -11.97 12.61
C TYR A 192 -4.69 -12.03 11.82
N PRO A 193 -5.84 -12.23 12.50
CA PRO A 193 -7.12 -12.46 11.84
C PRO A 193 -7.65 -11.23 11.08
N LEU A 194 -7.11 -10.04 11.37
CA LEU A 194 -7.53 -8.79 10.74
C LEU A 194 -6.73 -8.45 9.46
N THR A 195 -5.97 -9.40 8.90
CA THR A 195 -5.11 -9.21 7.72
C THR A 195 -5.81 -8.51 6.53
N THR A 196 -7.10 -8.77 6.29
CA THR A 196 -7.89 -8.15 5.20
C THR A 196 -8.91 -7.11 5.69
N SER A 197 -8.92 -6.78 6.98
CA SER A 197 -9.82 -5.76 7.54
C SER A 197 -9.49 -4.38 6.98
N CYS A 198 -10.47 -3.49 6.87
CA CYS A 198 -10.29 -2.18 6.24
C CYS A 198 -9.47 -1.22 7.11
N CYS A 199 -8.47 -0.53 6.54
CA CYS A 199 -7.67 0.51 7.21
C CYS A 199 -8.39 1.87 7.31
N GLY A 200 -9.59 1.99 6.74
CA GLY A 200 -10.36 3.23 6.69
C GLY A 200 -10.16 4.05 5.42
N GLY A 201 -9.13 3.82 4.60
CA GLY A 201 -8.95 4.56 3.34
C GLY A 201 -9.02 6.09 3.54
N HIS A 202 -9.82 6.80 2.73
CA HIS A 202 -10.00 8.25 2.88
C HIS A 202 -10.93 8.66 4.05
N MET A 203 -11.43 7.73 4.87
CA MET A 203 -12.27 8.05 6.03
C MET A 203 -11.58 8.99 7.02
N THR A 204 -10.25 8.99 7.08
CA THR A 204 -9.49 9.91 7.93
C THR A 204 -9.74 11.38 7.59
N GLN A 205 -10.16 11.71 6.35
CA GLN A 205 -10.56 13.06 5.94
C GLN A 205 -12.06 13.33 6.05
N ILE A 206 -12.91 12.34 5.74
CA ILE A 206 -14.37 12.54 5.65
C ILE A 206 -15.14 12.18 6.93
N GLY A 207 -14.63 11.25 7.72
CA GLY A 207 -15.28 10.71 8.91
C GLY A 207 -14.24 10.17 9.89
N PRO A 208 -13.43 11.05 10.52
CA PRO A 208 -12.25 10.66 11.28
C PRO A 208 -12.56 9.73 12.45
N GLU A 209 -13.70 9.92 13.14
CA GLU A 209 -14.11 9.05 14.26
C GLU A 209 -14.27 7.58 13.81
N THR A 210 -14.86 7.35 12.64
CA THR A 210 -14.98 6.02 12.04
C THR A 210 -13.62 5.47 11.63
N ALA A 211 -12.77 6.31 11.02
CA ALA A 211 -11.43 5.90 10.62
C ALA A 211 -10.58 5.50 11.83
N PHE A 212 -10.61 6.27 12.92
CA PHE A 212 -9.86 5.98 14.13
C PHE A 212 -10.30 4.66 14.75
N GLU A 213 -11.60 4.34 14.78
CA GLU A 213 -12.05 3.04 15.28
C GLU A 213 -11.55 1.88 14.40
N LEU A 214 -11.54 2.04 13.07
CA LEU A 214 -11.01 1.03 12.16
C LEU A 214 -9.50 0.83 12.37
N ILE A 215 -8.74 1.92 12.45
CA ILE A 215 -7.29 1.89 12.68
C ILE A 215 -6.98 1.30 14.06
N ARG A 216 -7.70 1.72 15.11
CA ARG A 216 -7.51 1.24 16.49
C ARG A 216 -7.65 -0.27 16.56
N ARG A 217 -8.65 -0.87 15.91
CA ARG A 217 -8.83 -2.33 15.90
C ARG A 217 -7.62 -3.05 15.32
N LEU A 218 -7.08 -2.55 14.22
CA LEU A 218 -5.92 -3.14 13.58
C LEU A 218 -4.68 -3.08 14.49
N VAL A 219 -4.41 -1.89 15.03
CA VAL A 219 -3.23 -1.64 15.87
C VAL A 219 -3.34 -2.35 17.22
N ALA A 220 -4.49 -2.29 17.88
CA ALA A 220 -4.71 -2.91 19.18
C ALA A 220 -4.58 -4.43 19.12
N ASP A 221 -5.17 -5.11 18.13
CA ASP A 221 -5.05 -6.58 18.01
C ASP A 221 -3.60 -6.99 17.69
N ALA A 222 -2.87 -6.23 16.87
CA ALA A 222 -1.46 -6.49 16.62
C ALA A 222 -0.58 -6.31 17.87
N ASP A 223 -0.83 -5.25 18.64
CA ASP A 223 -0.13 -4.95 19.90
C ASP A 223 -0.43 -6.01 20.99
N GLU A 224 -1.70 -6.38 21.19
CA GLU A 224 -2.12 -7.40 22.15
C GLU A 224 -1.52 -8.78 21.84
N ARG A 225 -1.30 -9.09 20.56
CA ARG A 225 -0.63 -10.31 20.10
C ARG A 225 0.90 -10.22 20.17
N GLY A 226 1.45 -9.08 20.56
CA GLY A 226 2.87 -8.84 20.72
C GLY A 226 3.64 -8.75 19.40
N ALA A 227 3.01 -8.22 18.34
CA ALA A 227 3.74 -7.88 17.12
C ALA A 227 4.79 -6.80 17.42
N HIS A 228 5.96 -6.92 16.81
CA HIS A 228 6.98 -5.87 16.84
C HIS A 228 6.75 -4.84 15.71
N VAL A 229 6.17 -5.28 14.59
CA VAL A 229 5.92 -4.47 13.40
C VAL A 229 4.75 -5.06 12.61
N MET A 230 4.01 -4.21 11.90
CA MET A 230 3.05 -4.64 10.88
C MET A 230 3.66 -4.48 9.49
N ALA A 231 3.56 -5.53 8.68
CA ALA A 231 4.00 -5.50 7.28
C ALA A 231 2.79 -5.31 6.37
N THR A 232 2.80 -4.27 5.54
CA THR A 232 1.71 -4.01 4.59
C THR A 232 2.16 -4.01 3.14
N VAL A 233 1.20 -4.21 2.26
CA VAL A 233 1.35 -4.23 0.79
C VAL A 233 0.79 -2.97 0.13
N CYS A 234 0.17 -2.07 0.88
CA CYS A 234 -0.59 -0.95 0.31
C CYS A 234 -0.15 0.40 0.89
N PRO A 235 0.30 1.35 0.05
CA PRO A 235 0.64 2.71 0.49
C PRO A 235 -0.46 3.43 1.28
N MET A 236 -1.73 3.26 0.89
CA MET A 236 -2.85 3.88 1.60
C MET A 236 -3.07 3.24 2.98
N CYS A 237 -2.83 1.93 3.08
CA CYS A 237 -2.87 1.24 4.38
C CYS A 237 -1.76 1.72 5.29
N GLN A 238 -0.53 1.79 4.78
CA GLN A 238 0.61 2.32 5.51
C GLN A 238 0.32 3.74 6.01
N MET A 239 -0.09 4.66 5.12
CA MET A 239 -0.38 6.04 5.49
C MET A 239 -1.45 6.14 6.58
N ASN A 240 -2.54 5.39 6.48
CA ASN A 240 -3.61 5.48 7.47
C ASN A 240 -3.20 4.95 8.83
N ILE A 241 -2.55 3.79 8.87
CA ILE A 241 -2.21 3.12 10.12
C ILE A 241 -1.00 3.79 10.77
N ASP A 242 -0.03 4.26 10.00
CA ASP A 242 1.17 4.95 10.51
C ASP A 242 0.83 6.39 10.93
N ALA A 243 0.29 7.20 10.02
CA ALA A 243 0.18 8.65 10.23
C ALA A 243 -0.87 9.08 11.25
N TYR A 244 -1.95 8.32 11.39
CA TYR A 244 -3.07 8.71 12.25
C TYR A 244 -3.07 7.99 13.60
N GLN A 245 -2.02 7.22 13.93
CA GLN A 245 -1.90 6.58 15.25
C GLN A 245 -1.91 7.61 16.38
N GLY A 246 -1.28 8.77 16.20
CA GLY A 246 -1.28 9.85 17.19
C GLY A 246 -2.67 10.44 17.45
N GLU A 247 -3.42 10.77 16.39
CA GLU A 247 -4.80 11.26 16.50
C GLU A 247 -5.75 10.21 17.06
N MET A 248 -5.62 8.96 16.62
CA MET A 248 -6.40 7.82 17.12
C MET A 248 -6.13 7.60 18.62
N ASN A 249 -4.87 7.61 19.04
CA ASN A 249 -4.47 7.51 20.44
C ASN A 249 -5.05 8.64 21.29
N HIS A 250 -4.99 9.88 20.80
CA HIS A 250 -5.59 11.01 21.49
C HIS A 250 -7.11 10.88 21.62
N TYR A 251 -7.78 10.37 20.59
CA TYR A 251 -9.23 10.20 20.58
C TYR A 251 -9.71 9.13 21.58
N PHE A 252 -8.99 8.01 21.68
CA PHE A 252 -9.37 6.89 22.56
C PHE A 252 -8.68 6.88 23.93
N GLY A 253 -7.73 7.78 24.17
CA GLY A 253 -6.90 7.77 25.39
C GLY A 253 -5.94 6.59 25.45
N THR A 254 -5.47 6.10 24.30
CA THR A 254 -4.51 5.00 24.17
C THR A 254 -3.11 5.53 23.82
N HIS A 255 -2.12 4.65 23.75
CA HIS A 255 -0.71 5.01 23.53
C HIS A 255 0.02 3.94 22.69
N TYR A 256 -0.63 3.44 21.64
CA TYR A 256 -0.02 2.48 20.74
C TYR A 256 1.08 3.12 19.90
N GLU A 257 2.16 2.38 19.68
CA GLU A 257 3.30 2.79 18.85
C GLU A 257 3.69 1.64 17.89
N MET A 258 2.72 1.11 17.15
CA MET A 258 2.93 0.00 16.21
C MET A 258 3.60 0.51 14.91
N PRO A 259 4.86 0.13 14.62
CA PRO A 259 5.52 0.54 13.40
C PRO A 259 4.93 -0.18 12.18
N ILE A 260 4.77 0.54 11.06
CA ILE A 260 4.20 -0.01 9.83
C ILE A 260 5.22 0.09 8.70
N LEU A 261 5.70 -1.06 8.21
CA LEU A 261 6.67 -1.14 7.11
C LEU A 261 6.06 -1.83 5.89
N PHE A 262 6.58 -1.53 4.72
CA PHE A 262 6.28 -2.31 3.52
C PHE A 262 6.99 -3.66 3.57
N PHE A 263 6.33 -4.72 3.12
CA PHE A 263 6.93 -6.06 3.14
C PHE A 263 8.24 -6.15 2.34
N THR A 264 8.43 -5.33 1.30
CA THR A 264 9.67 -5.27 0.53
C THR A 264 10.83 -4.66 1.31
N GLN A 265 10.57 -3.80 2.31
CA GLN A 265 11.60 -3.34 3.24
C GLN A 265 12.13 -4.51 4.07
N LEU A 266 11.23 -5.36 4.57
CA LEU A 266 11.62 -6.58 5.29
C LEU A 266 12.36 -7.57 4.39
N MET A 267 11.95 -7.71 3.13
CA MET A 267 12.70 -8.51 2.14
C MET A 267 14.12 -7.97 1.91
N GLY A 268 14.26 -6.65 1.75
CA GLY A 268 15.57 -6.02 1.57
C GLY A 268 16.50 -6.26 2.77
N LEU A 269 15.99 -6.14 3.99
CA LEU A 269 16.74 -6.47 5.21
C LEU A 269 17.17 -7.94 5.20
N ALA A 270 16.26 -8.85 4.85
CA ALA A 270 16.54 -10.28 4.78
C ALA A 270 17.61 -10.63 3.73
N PHE A 271 17.72 -9.82 2.68
CA PHE A 271 18.77 -9.92 1.65
C PHE A 271 20.06 -9.19 2.02
N GLY A 272 20.15 -8.57 3.20
CA GLY A 272 21.34 -7.91 3.71
C GLY A 272 21.54 -6.48 3.23
N LYS A 273 20.49 -5.81 2.75
CA LYS A 273 20.53 -4.38 2.42
C LYS A 273 20.49 -3.54 3.70
N LYS A 274 21.06 -2.34 3.64
CA LYS A 274 21.09 -1.44 4.81
C LYS A 274 19.71 -0.78 5.01
N PRO A 275 19.30 -0.48 6.26
CA PRO A 275 18.03 0.18 6.54
C PRO A 275 17.79 1.45 5.74
N ASP A 276 18.83 2.30 5.61
CA ASP A 276 18.75 3.57 4.88
C ASP A 276 18.44 3.38 3.39
N ASP A 277 18.98 2.33 2.75
CA ASP A 277 18.73 2.00 1.33
C ASP A 277 17.28 1.52 1.10
N LEU A 278 16.58 1.16 2.18
CA LEU A 278 15.22 0.64 2.20
C LEU A 278 14.21 1.68 2.69
N GLY A 279 14.66 2.92 2.95
CA GLY A 279 13.82 3.96 3.53
C GLY A 279 13.27 3.60 4.92
N ILE A 280 14.00 2.80 5.70
CA ILE A 280 13.65 2.51 7.10
C ILE A 280 14.20 3.64 7.98
N GLY A 281 13.37 4.13 8.90
CA GLY A 281 13.63 5.26 9.77
C GLY A 281 12.84 6.52 9.40
N ILE A 282 12.17 6.56 8.24
CA ILE A 282 11.37 7.72 7.82
C ILE A 282 9.88 7.56 8.15
N GLU A 283 9.46 6.38 8.60
CA GLU A 283 8.12 6.12 9.12
C GLU A 283 7.77 7.04 10.29
N LEU A 284 6.47 7.32 10.47
CA LEU A 284 6.01 8.25 11.51
C LEU A 284 6.05 7.60 12.90
N VAL A 285 5.75 6.31 12.98
CA VAL A 285 5.91 5.49 14.18
C VAL A 285 7.18 4.67 14.08
N SER A 286 8.19 5.03 14.88
CA SER A 286 9.56 4.50 14.74
C SER A 286 9.64 2.98 14.83
N SER A 287 10.25 2.36 13.83
CA SER A 287 10.54 0.93 13.78
C SER A 287 11.80 0.52 14.55
N ARG A 288 12.52 1.46 15.19
CA ARG A 288 13.82 1.21 15.86
C ARG A 288 13.77 0.03 16.83
N ASN A 289 12.77 -0.01 17.71
CA ASN A 289 12.64 -1.08 18.70
C ASN A 289 12.37 -2.43 18.03
N ALA A 290 11.58 -2.44 16.96
CA ALA A 290 11.34 -3.64 16.17
C ALA A 290 12.64 -4.13 15.51
N MET A 291 13.40 -3.23 14.87
CA MET A 291 14.66 -3.55 14.20
C MET A 291 15.76 -4.01 15.18
N ALA A 292 15.78 -3.48 16.40
CA ALA A 292 16.72 -3.92 17.43
C ALA A 292 16.57 -5.40 17.80
N ASN A 293 15.37 -5.98 17.69
CA ASN A 293 15.13 -7.41 17.94
C ASN A 293 15.89 -8.33 16.96
N ILE A 294 16.29 -7.81 15.79
CA ILE A 294 17.07 -8.53 14.78
C ILE A 294 18.49 -7.97 14.62
N GLY A 295 18.96 -7.17 15.59
CA GLY A 295 20.30 -6.58 15.58
C GLY A 295 20.51 -5.51 14.49
N VAL A 296 19.43 -4.94 13.95
CA VAL A 296 19.49 -3.87 12.95
C VAL A 296 19.40 -2.52 13.65
N GLU A 297 20.45 -1.72 13.51
CA GLU A 297 20.46 -0.33 14.00
C GLU A 297 19.82 0.61 12.98
N VAL A 298 18.80 1.35 13.43
CA VAL A 298 18.16 2.41 12.63
C VAL A 298 18.64 3.77 13.13
N PRO A 299 19.25 4.62 12.28
CA PRO A 299 19.66 5.97 12.66
C PRO A 299 18.49 6.81 13.20
N ILE A 300 18.77 7.81 14.03
CA ILE A 300 17.73 8.78 14.46
C ILE A 300 17.50 9.73 13.30
N THR A 301 16.54 9.42 12.44
CA THR A 301 16.07 10.31 11.39
C THR A 301 15.09 11.32 11.98
N GLN A 302 15.68 12.40 12.53
CA GLN A 302 15.04 13.61 13.05
C GLN A 302 14.02 13.40 14.19
N GLU A 303 14.36 13.89 15.40
CA GLU A 303 13.34 14.24 16.38
C GLU A 303 12.26 15.10 15.69
N PRO A 304 10.96 14.88 15.95
CA PRO A 304 9.92 15.72 15.39
C PRO A 304 10.24 17.16 15.75
N GLY A 305 10.72 17.92 14.77
CA GLY A 305 11.15 19.29 14.97
C GLY A 305 10.00 20.03 15.63
N ALA A 306 10.28 20.73 16.74
CA ALA A 306 9.28 21.48 17.48
C ALA A 306 8.39 22.25 16.49
N LYS A 307 7.06 22.07 16.60
CA LYS A 307 6.08 22.67 15.68
C LYS A 307 6.43 24.13 15.46
N ARG A 308 7.00 24.44 14.31
CA ARG A 308 7.43 25.78 13.94
C ARG A 308 6.15 26.58 13.72
N LYS A 309 5.77 27.42 14.69
CA LYS A 309 4.73 28.44 14.46
C LYS A 309 5.24 29.31 13.31
N LYS A 310 4.61 29.20 12.13
CA LYS A 310 4.84 30.19 11.07
C LYS A 310 4.24 31.50 11.55
N ASP A 311 5.04 32.54 11.65
CA ASP A 311 4.57 33.90 12.02
C ASP A 311 3.55 34.44 11.02
N GLU A 312 3.56 33.95 9.78
CA GLU A 312 2.67 34.35 8.68
C GLU A 312 2.01 33.15 7.97
N GLY A 313 1.53 32.16 8.73
CA GLY A 313 0.65 31.13 8.20
C GLY A 313 -0.81 31.61 8.17
N LEU A 314 -1.55 31.27 7.10
CA LEU A 314 -3.02 31.37 7.14
C LEU A 314 -3.53 30.73 8.45
N PRO A 315 -4.46 31.37 9.16
CA PRO A 315 -4.94 30.84 10.44
C PRO A 315 -5.46 29.42 10.20
N MET A 316 -4.83 28.46 10.89
CA MET A 316 -5.31 27.09 10.94
C MET A 316 -6.81 27.14 11.29
N PRO A 317 -7.70 26.49 10.51
CA PRO A 317 -9.10 26.40 10.85
C PRO A 317 -9.20 25.93 12.30
N ARG A 318 -9.94 26.67 13.12
CA ARG A 318 -10.14 26.28 14.52
C ARG A 318 -10.64 24.85 14.52
N ARG A 319 -9.94 23.95 15.23
CA ARG A 319 -10.42 22.58 15.48
C ARG A 319 -11.87 22.71 15.92
N TRP A 320 -12.78 22.06 15.20
CA TRP A 320 -14.18 21.99 15.56
C TRP A 320 -14.29 21.24 16.89
N THR A 321 -14.16 21.96 18.00
CA THR A 321 -14.57 21.47 19.30
C THR A 321 -16.08 21.48 19.33
N LYS A 322 -16.71 20.34 19.03
CA LYS A 322 -18.08 20.11 19.49
C LYS A 322 -18.04 20.21 21.02
N HIS A 323 -18.79 21.18 21.53
CA HIS A 323 -19.14 21.48 22.93
C HIS A 323 -18.77 22.92 23.36
N GLY A 324 -19.61 23.85 22.94
CA GLY A 324 -19.78 25.15 23.58
C GLY A 324 -21.27 25.41 23.72
N ALA A 325 -21.86 24.91 24.81
CA ALA A 325 -23.21 25.28 25.21
C ALA A 325 -23.30 26.81 25.30
N GLY A 326 -24.26 27.39 24.59
CA GLY A 326 -24.50 28.82 24.59
C GLY A 326 -24.76 29.31 26.01
N LYS A 327 -23.93 30.25 26.47
CA LYS A 327 -24.36 31.26 27.43
C LYS A 327 -24.59 32.54 26.65
N GLU A 328 -25.85 32.80 26.33
CA GLU A 328 -26.31 34.14 26.03
C GLU A 328 -26.11 34.99 27.30
N SER A 329 -25.38 36.09 27.18
CA SER A 329 -25.46 37.21 28.11
C SER A 329 -25.55 38.50 27.30
N SER A 330 -26.79 38.96 27.16
CA SER A 330 -27.21 40.35 27.34
C SER A 330 -26.15 41.44 27.14
N LYS A 331 -26.31 42.22 26.07
CA LYS A 331 -26.41 43.68 26.08
C LYS A 331 -27.26 44.13 24.89
#